data_AF-A0A1N7PKA8-F1
#
_entry.id   AF-A0A1N7PKA8-F1
#
_cell.length_a   1.000
_cell.length_b   1.000
_cell.length_c   1.000
_cell.angle_alpha   90.00
_cell.angle_beta   90.00
_cell.angle_gamma   90.00
#
_symmetry.space_group_name_H-M   'P 1'
#
loop_
_entity.id
_entity.type
_entity.pdbx_description
1 polymer ?
#
loop_
_entity_poly.entity_id
_entity_poly.type
_entity_poly.pdbx_seq_one_letter_code
_entity_poly.pdbx_strand_id
1 'polypeptide(L)' 'MELETNSRKLLKVLKDAGFEEVSKRGSHLKLRKGDRTVILPHPKKDLPAGTVRSIYQQAGLL' A
#
# COMPACT_ATOMS: atom_id res chain seq x y z
N MET A 1 -10.12 -2.01 14.28
CA MET A 1 -9.88 -1.70 12.86
C MET A 1 -9.25 -2.94 12.24
N GLU A 2 -10.01 -3.69 11.45
CA GLU A 2 -9.46 -4.85 10.74
C GLU A 2 -8.63 -4.33 9.56
N LEU A 3 -7.31 -4.38 9.70
CA LEU A 3 -6.38 -3.91 8.67
C LEU A 3 -6.16 -5.05 7.66
N GLU A 4 -6.45 -4.78 6.39
CA GLU A 4 -6.38 -5.79 5.33
C GLU A 4 -4.94 -6.23 5.06
N THR A 5 -4.60 -7.49 5.39
CA THR A 5 -3.25 -8.04 5.23
C THR A 5 -2.93 -8.46 3.79
N ASN A 6 -3.94 -8.55 2.93
CA ASN A 6 -3.77 -8.94 1.55
C ASN A 6 -3.30 -7.78 0.66
N SER A 7 -2.10 -7.89 0.09
CA SER A 7 -1.53 -6.81 -0.70
C SER A 7 -2.32 -6.49 -1.98
N ARG A 8 -3.11 -7.42 -2.53
CA ARG A 8 -4.01 -7.11 -3.67
C ARG A 8 -5.15 -6.19 -3.26
N LYS A 9 -5.76 -6.46 -2.10
CA LYS A 9 -6.86 -5.64 -1.60
C LYS A 9 -6.34 -4.29 -1.10
N LEU A 10 -5.18 -4.27 -0.44
CA LEU A 10 -4.50 -3.03 -0.06
C LEU A 10 -4.18 -2.16 -1.28
N LEU A 11 -3.69 -2.77 -2.37
CA LEU A 11 -3.46 -2.06 -3.63
C LEU A 11 -4.75 -1.43 -4.17
N LYS A 12 -5.88 -2.16 -4.10
CA LYS A 12 -7.19 -1.63 -4.52
C LYS A 12 -7.60 -0.41 -3.68
N VAL A 13 -7.45 -0.49 -2.35
CA VAL A 13 -7.74 0.63 -1.44
C VAL A 13 -6.87 1.84 -1.75
N LEU A 14 -5.56 1.64 -1.96
CA LEU A 14 -4.65 2.74 -2.31
C LEU A 14 -5.01 3.37 -3.67
N LYS A 15 -5.34 2.56 -4.68
CA LYS A 15 -5.79 3.07 -5.98
C LYS A 15 -7.09 3.85 -5.88
N ASP A 16 -8.06 3.35 -5.11
CA ASP A 16 -9.35 4.02 -4.86
C ASP A 16 -9.16 5.35 -4.11
N ALA A 17 -8.19 5.40 -3.19
CA ALA A 17 -7.75 6.62 -2.54
C ALA A 17 -7.00 7.59 -3.47
N GLY A 18 -6.77 7.24 -4.74
CA GLY A 18 -6.10 8.08 -5.74
C GLY A 18 -4.58 7.92 -5.79
N PHE A 19 -4.03 6.80 -5.33
CA PHE A 19 -2.62 6.47 -5.54
C PHE A 19 -2.39 5.79 -6.88
N GLU A 20 -1.38 6.26 -7.61
CA GLU A 20 -0.98 5.74 -8.90
C GLU A 20 0.30 4.91 -8.80
N GLU A 21 0.40 3.85 -9.60
CA GLU A 21 1.60 3.01 -9.68
C GLU A 21 2.69 3.74 -10.48
N VAL A 22 3.79 4.07 -9.82
CA VAL A 22 4.91 4.79 -10.43
C VAL A 22 5.94 3.81 -10.99
N SER A 23 6.34 2.84 -10.18
CA SER A 23 7.35 1.87 -10.58
C SER A 23 7.28 0.62 -9.71
N LYS A 24 7.83 -0.48 -10.22
CA LYS A 24 7.93 -1.75 -9.49
C LYS A 24 9.35 -2.26 -9.57
N ARG A 25 9.93 -2.60 -8.43
CA ARG A 25 11.23 -3.28 -8.35
C ARG A 25 11.08 -4.58 -7.57
N GLY A 26 11.12 -5.70 -8.28
CA GLY A 26 10.87 -7.02 -7.69
C GLY A 26 9.50 -7.09 -7.03
N SER A 27 9.48 -7.37 -5.72
CA SER A 27 8.26 -7.43 -4.91
C SER A 27 7.86 -6.10 -4.27
N HIS A 28 8.51 -4.97 -4.61
CA HIS A 28 8.16 -3.66 -4.04
C HIS A 28 7.53 -2.79 -5.13
N LEU A 29 6.28 -2.41 -4.91
CA LEU A 29 5.50 -1.53 -5.76
C LEU A 29 5.49 -0.12 -5.17
N LYS A 30 5.92 0.86 -5.95
CA LYS A 30 5.91 2.28 -5.58
C LYS A 30 4.62 2.92 -6.06
N LEU A 31 3.88 3.47 -5.11
CA LEU A 31 2.62 4.18 -5.30
C LEU A 31 2.80 5.66 -4.93
N ARG A 32 2.19 6.57 -5.69
CA ARG A 32 2.28 8.02 -5.44
C ARG A 32 0.91 8.68 -5.56
N LYS A 33 0.65 9.63 -4.67
CA LYS A 33 -0.49 10.55 -4.72
C LYS A 33 0.00 11.95 -4.35
N GLY A 34 0.18 12.82 -5.34
CA GLY A 34 0.78 14.15 -5.14
C GLY A 34 2.16 14.05 -4.49
N ASP A 35 2.31 14.60 -3.29
CA ASP A 35 3.55 14.54 -2.50
C ASP A 35 3.70 13.29 -1.64
N ARG A 36 2.65 12.46 -1.52
CA ARG A 36 2.70 11.21 -0.74
C ARG A 36 3.23 10.06 -1.60
N THR A 37 4.18 9.32 -1.06
CA THR A 37 4.74 8.11 -1.68
C THR A 37 4.64 6.94 -0.71
N VAL A 38 4.15 5.80 -1.19
CA VAL A 38 3.95 4.58 -0.41
C VAL A 38 4.63 3.42 -1.13
N ILE A 39 5.27 2.53 -0.37
CA ILE A 39 5.86 1.30 -0.91
C ILE A 39 5.03 0.11 -0.42
N LEU A 40 4.43 -0.60 -1.36
CA LEU A 40 3.64 -1.80 -1.11
C LEU A 40 4.42 -3.06 -1.48
N PRO A 41 4.71 -3.97 -0.54
CA PRO A 41 5.24 -5.29 -0.87
C PRO A 41 4.17 -6.13 -1.59
N HIS A 42 4.32 -6.33 -2.90
CA HIS A 42 3.41 -7.06 -3.75
C HIS A 42 4.15 -7.97 -4.75
N PRO A 43 3.76 -9.26 -4.91
CA PRO A 43 2.56 -9.91 -4.35
C PRO A 43 2.82 -10.61 -3.01
N LYS A 44 2.04 -10.28 -1.97
CA LYS A 44 2.02 -10.96 -0.67
C LYS A 44 0.57 -11.10 -0.20
N LYS A 45 0.16 -12.31 0.16
CA LYS A 45 -1.20 -12.57 0.67
C LYS A 45 -1.35 -12.17 2.14
N ASP A 46 -0.27 -12.25 2.90
CA ASP A 46 -0.25 -11.95 4.32
C ASP A 46 0.89 -10.97 4.61
N LEU A 47 0.53 -9.70 4.79
CA LEU A 47 1.42 -8.65 5.25
C LEU A 47 1.31 -8.55 6.77
N PRO A 48 2.43 -8.43 7.51
CA PRO A 48 2.38 -8.17 8.93
C PRO A 48 1.52 -6.94 9.24
N ALA A 49 0.68 -7.01 10.26
CA ALA A 49 -0.23 -5.92 10.62
C ALA A 49 0.51 -4.58 10.85
N GLY A 50 1.74 -4.62 11.38
CA GLY A 50 2.59 -3.44 11.53
C GLY A 50 2.99 -2.80 10.19
N THR A 51 3.27 -3.62 9.17
CA THR A 51 3.55 -3.15 7.81
C THR A 51 2.32 -2.50 7.20
N VAL A 52 1.17 -3.14 7.33
CA VAL A 52 -0.10 -2.59 6.83
C VAL A 52 -0.40 -1.26 7.50
N ARG A 53 -0.31 -1.18 8.84
CA ARG A 53 -0.54 0.05 9.59
C ARG A 53 0.40 1.18 9.15
N SER A 54 1.69 0.89 8.97
CA SER A 54 2.66 1.87 8.47
C SER A 54 2.30 2.37 7.07
N ILE A 55 1.83 1.49 6.19
CA ILE A 55 1.35 1.85 4.86
C ILE A 55 0.13 2.78 4.94
N TYR A 56 -0.86 2.47 5.77
CA TYR A 56 -2.04 3.34 5.96
C TYR A 56 -1.66 4.72 6.52
N GLN A 57 -0.72 4.77 7.46
CA GLN A 57 -0.19 6.03 8.01
C GLN A 57 0.54 6.86 6.95
N GLN A 58 1.42 6.24 6.15
CA GLN A 58 2.11 6.90 5.04
C GLN A 58 1.14 7.36 3.95
N ALA A 59 0.06 6.60 3.73
CA ALA A 59 -1.01 7.00 2.83
C ALA A 59 -1.88 8.13 3.40
N GLY A 60 -1.81 8.38 4.71
CA GLY A 60 -2.68 9.28 5.47
C GLY A 60 -4.14 8.87 5.41
N LEU A 61 -4.38 7.55 5.50
CA LEU A 61 -5.68 6.89 5.62
C LEU A 61 -5.95 6.40 7.05
N LEU A 62 -5.03 6.69 7.98
CA LEU A 62 -5.12 6.48 9.42
C LEU A 62 -4.77 7.80 10.11
#